data_AF-A0A7Z0UXS6-F1
#
_entry.id   AF-A0A7Z0UXS6-F1
#
_cell.length_a   1.000
_cell.length_b   1.000
_cell.length_c   1.000
_cell.angle_alpha   90.00
_cell.angle_beta   90.00
_cell.angle_gamma   90.00
#
_symmetry.space_group_name_H-M   'P 1'
#
loop_
_entity.id
_entity.type
_entity.pdbx_description
1 polymer ?
#
loop_
_entity_poly.entity_id
_entity_poly.type
_entity_poly.pdbx_seq_one_letter_code
_entity_poly.pdbx_strand_id
1 'polypeptide(L)' 'MSVSPAHQKATNTYRAKALANIALVISHTEPEVLEALEAIMAHHDTSKAGAIKMALLEYAKTIKS' A
#
# COMPACT_ATOMS: atom_id res chain seq x y z
N MET A 1 26.36 -2.65 -10.54
CA MET A 1 26.13 -4.10 -10.36
C MET A 1 24.63 -4.34 -10.53
N SER A 2 24.22 -5.18 -11.49
CA SER A 2 22.81 -5.51 -11.71
C SER A 2 22.33 -6.49 -10.63
N VAL A 3 21.25 -6.11 -9.94
CA VAL A 3 20.65 -6.91 -8.87
C VAL A 3 20.00 -8.14 -9.51
N SER A 4 20.30 -9.34 -8.99
CA SER A 4 19.77 -10.58 -9.58
C SER A 4 18.23 -10.62 -9.54
N PRO A 5 17.56 -11.27 -10.52
CA PRO A 5 16.10 -11.39 -10.54
C PRO A 5 15.53 -11.99 -9.24
N ALA A 6 16.26 -12.94 -8.62
CA ALA A 6 15.88 -13.51 -7.33
C ALA A 6 15.88 -12.49 -6.19
N HIS A 7 16.87 -11.59 -6.16
CA HIS A 7 16.96 -10.54 -5.14
C HIS A 7 15.88 -9.47 -5.34
N GLN A 8 15.54 -9.12 -6.59
CA GLN A 8 14.42 -8.22 -6.88
C GLN A 8 13.09 -8.84 -6.43
N LYS A 9 12.85 -10.12 -6.73
CA LYS A 9 11.65 -10.85 -6.29
C LYS A 9 11.55 -10.87 -4.76
N ALA A 10 12.63 -11.21 -4.06
CA ALA A 10 12.66 -11.21 -2.60
C ALA A 10 12.33 -9.83 -2.02
N THR A 11 12.95 -8.77 -2.56
CA THR A 11 12.68 -7.39 -2.13
C THR A 11 11.22 -7.01 -2.31
N ASN A 12 10.61 -7.36 -3.44
CA ASN A 12 9.20 -7.10 -3.71
C ASN A 12 8.30 -7.87 -2.73
N THR A 13 8.63 -9.14 -2.42
CA THR A 13 7.91 -9.93 -1.42
C THR A 13 7.99 -9.30 -0.03
N TYR A 14 9.16 -8.82 0.40
CA TYR A 14 9.30 -8.15 1.70
C TYR A 14 8.46 -6.87 1.78
N ARG A 15 8.48 -6.05 0.72
CA ARG A 15 7.68 -4.82 0.65
C ARG A 15 6.18 -5.11 0.72
N ALA A 16 5.71 -6.13 0.00
CA ALA A 16 4.31 -6.55 0.05
C ALA A 16 3.89 -7.00 1.46
N LYS A 17 4.75 -7.77 2.15
CA LYS A 17 4.51 -8.18 3.55
C LYS A 17 4.45 -6.98 4.51
N ALA A 18 5.37 -6.03 4.37
CA ALA A 18 5.37 -4.83 5.21
C ALA A 18 4.09 -4.00 5.03
N LEU A 19 3.65 -3.80 3.79
CA LEU A 19 2.39 -3.10 3.49
C LEU A 19 1.17 -3.84 4.07
N ALA A 20 1.13 -5.17 4.00
CA ALA A 20 0.05 -5.95 4.60
C ALA A 20 0.00 -5.81 6.14
N ASN A 21 1.15 -5.76 6.80
CA ASN A 21 1.21 -5.54 8.25
C ASN A 21 0.72 -4.14 8.64
N ILE A 22 1.10 -3.10 7.89
CA ILE A 22 0.60 -1.74 8.10
C ILE A 22 -0.92 -1.69 7.93
N ALA A 23 -1.43 -2.35 6.88
CA ALA A 23 -2.86 -2.44 6.62
C ALA A 23 -3.64 -3.08 7.79
N LEU A 24 -3.06 -4.11 8.41
CA LEU A 24 -3.63 -4.80 9.58
C LEU A 24 -3.66 -3.88 10.81
N VAL A 25 -2.57 -3.16 11.07
CA VAL A 25 -2.49 -2.22 12.21
C VAL A 25 -3.54 -1.13 12.06
N ILE A 26 -3.60 -0.49 10.89
CA ILE A 26 -4.57 0.58 10.58
C ILE A 26 -6.01 0.09 10.80
N SER A 27 -6.36 -1.12 10.34
CA SER A 27 -7.72 -1.64 10.48
C SER A 27 -8.19 -1.83 11.93
N HIS A 28 -7.28 -1.87 12.90
CA HIS A 28 -7.63 -2.08 14.31
C HIS A 28 -7.54 -0.81 15.17
N THR A 29 -6.81 0.22 14.72
CA THR A 29 -6.51 1.39 15.55
C THR A 29 -7.07 2.69 15.02
N GLU A 30 -7.41 2.76 13.72
CA GLU A 30 -7.78 4.01 13.06
C GLU A 30 -9.02 3.83 12.15
N PRO A 31 -10.24 3.97 12.70
CA PRO A 31 -11.48 3.68 11.98
C PRO A 31 -11.70 4.58 10.76
N GLU A 32 -11.34 5.87 10.84
CA GLU A 32 -11.47 6.81 9.72
C GLU A 32 -10.57 6.43 8.53
N VAL A 33 -9.36 5.95 8.83
CA VAL A 33 -8.43 5.49 7.80
C VAL A 33 -8.89 4.17 7.19
N LEU A 34 -9.50 3.28 7.99
CA LEU A 34 -10.12 2.05 7.47
C LEU A 34 -11.25 2.37 6.49
N GLU A 35 -12.16 3.28 6.83
CA GLU A 35 -13.27 3.69 5.97
C GLU A 35 -12.77 4.28 4.64
N ALA A 36 -11.77 5.17 4.71
CA ALA A 36 -11.14 5.72 3.51
C ALA A 36 -10.49 4.63 2.63
N LEU A 37 -9.82 3.65 3.23
CA LEU A 37 -9.24 2.52 2.50
C LEU A 37 -10.31 1.63 1.86
N GLU A 38 -11.43 1.39 2.55
CA GLU A 38 -12.56 0.62 2.00
C GLU A 38 -13.19 1.32 0.80
N ALA A 39 -13.35 2.64 0.85
CA ALA A 39 -13.82 3.43 -0.29
C ALA A 39 -12.88 3.31 -1.51
N ILE A 40 -11.56 3.40 -1.29
CA ILE A 40 -10.56 3.24 -2.36
C ILE A 40 -10.58 1.82 -2.93
N MET A 41 -10.67 0.80 -2.06
CA MET A 41 -10.76 -0.60 -2.48
C MET A 41 -11.98 -0.86 -3.35
N ALA A 42 -13.16 -0.35 -2.94
CA ALA A 42 -14.40 -0.50 -3.67
C ALA A 42 -14.37 0.23 -5.02
N HIS A 43 -13.77 1.43 -5.07
CA HIS A 43 -13.71 2.20 -6.30
C HIS A 43 -12.76 1.60 -7.36
N HIS A 44 -11.63 1.02 -6.92
CA HIS A 44 -10.56 0.57 -7.81
C HIS A 44 -10.41 -0.95 -7.91
N ASP A 45 -11.33 -1.73 -7.31
CA ASP A 45 -11.28 -3.19 -7.22
C ASP A 45 -9.89 -3.72 -6.84
N THR A 46 -9.40 -3.28 -5.68
CA THR A 46 -8.03 -3.57 -5.25
C THR A 46 -7.94 -4.13 -3.83
N SER A 47 -6.82 -4.78 -3.54
CA SER A 47 -6.48 -5.19 -2.17
C SER A 47 -6.20 -3.98 -1.28
N LYS A 48 -6.31 -4.15 0.05
CA LYS A 48 -5.99 -3.10 1.03
C LYS A 48 -4.57 -2.55 0.86
N ALA A 49 -3.59 -3.41 0.55
CA ALA A 49 -2.22 -2.99 0.24
C ALA A 49 -2.14 -2.16 -1.06
N GLY A 50 -2.96 -2.49 -2.07
CA GLY A 50 -3.11 -1.71 -3.29
C GLY A 50 -3.71 -0.33 -3.02
N ALA A 51 -4.76 -0.26 -2.18
CA ALA A 51 -5.38 0.99 -1.77
C ALA A 51 -4.40 1.92 -1.04
N ILE A 52 -3.62 1.39 -0.08
CA ILE A 52 -2.56 2.15 0.61
C ILE A 52 -1.54 2.70 -0.39
N LYS A 53 -1.09 1.87 -1.33
CA LYS A 53 -0.15 2.31 -2.38
C LYS A 53 -0.72 3.46 -3.19
N MET A 54 -1.99 3.38 -3.61
CA MET A 54 -2.63 4.44 -4.39
C MET A 54 -2.79 5.73 -3.59
N ALA A 55 -3.27 5.65 -2.35
CA ALA A 55 -3.40 6.81 -1.47
C ALA A 55 -2.06 7.57 -1.31
N LEU A 56 -0.97 6.84 -1.09
CA LEU A 56 0.37 7.42 -0.98
C LEU A 56 0.84 8.07 -2.27
N LEU A 57 0.58 7.44 -3.42
CA LEU A 57 0.96 8.00 -4.72
C LEU A 57 0.17 9.28 -5.04
N GLU A 58 -1.13 9.32 -4.73
CA GLU A 58 -1.93 10.51 -5.04
C GLU A 58 -1.58 11.67 -4.11
N TYR A 59 -1.35 11.41 -2.83
CA TYR A 59 -0.84 12.43 -1.92
C TYR A 59 0.56 12.91 -2.33
N ALA A 60 1.44 12.01 -2.78
CA ALA A 60 2.75 12.43 -3.26
C ALA A 60 2.68 13.32 -4.52
N LYS A 61 1.64 13.17 -5.35
CA LYS A 61 1.42 14.06 -6.51
C LYS A 61 1.05 15.47 -6.06
N THR A 62 0.22 15.63 -5.02
CA THR A 62 -0.22 16.96 -4.53
C THR A 62 0.91 17.75 -3.86
N ILE A 63 1.93 17.07 -3.34
CA ILE A 63 3.10 17.74 -2.73
C ILE A 63 4.14 18.14 -3.79
N LYS A 64 4.19 17.43 -4.92
CA LYS A 64 5.18 17.67 -5.99
C LYS A 64 4.74 18.72 -7.02
N SER A 65 3.47 19.14 -6.97
CA SER A 65 2.87 20.21 -7.75
C SER A 65 2.98 21.54 -7.03
#